data_AF-A0A1F6AJ88-F1
#
_entry.id   AF-A0A1F6AJ88-F1
#
_cell.length_a   1.000
_cell.length_b   1.000
_cell.length_c   1.000
_cell.angle_alpha   90.00
_cell.angle_beta   90.00
_cell.angle_gamma   90.00
#
_symmetry.space_group_name_H-M   'P 1'
#
loop_
_entity.id
_entity.type
_entity.pdbx_description
1 polymer ?
#
loop_
_entity_poly.entity_id
_entity_poly.type
_entity_poly.pdbx_seq_one_letter_code
_entity_poly.pdbx_strand_id
1 'polypeptide(L)'
;MDKHALKKFLIACNKAGYAGGEEKKWIKERDGSTTIPFKLGDCESHDNFFGGEPYGGRTVVSYKGKPVWIMVYYGWVAEGIQTDPVYKILRGALMRMPEDTPFRGPKQYTEGTLTYDNKWIGDVDRFSGEERITESEKLIYKANYMGGWVDKRGGV
;
A
#
# COMPACT_ATOMS: atom_id res chain seq x y z
N MET A 1 1.85 -20.05 5.54
CA MET A 1 0.64 -19.22 5.33
C MET A 1 0.13 -19.49 3.92
N ASP A 2 -1.17 -19.72 3.75
CA ASP A 2 -1.79 -19.84 2.42
C ASP A 2 -2.23 -18.48 1.85
N LYS A 3 -2.65 -18.45 0.58
CA LYS A 3 -3.10 -17.23 -0.11
C LYS A 3 -4.30 -16.55 0.55
N HIS A 4 -5.27 -17.32 1.03
CA HIS A 4 -6.50 -16.77 1.62
C HIS A 4 -6.20 -16.07 2.94
N ALA A 5 -5.38 -16.71 3.78
CA ALA A 5 -4.89 -16.13 5.02
C ALA A 5 -4.10 -14.83 4.76
N LEU A 6 -3.24 -14.81 3.74
CA LEU A 6 -2.50 -13.61 3.35
C LEU A 6 -3.44 -12.48 2.92
N LYS A 7 -4.39 -12.74 2.02
CA LYS A 7 -5.34 -11.72 1.54
C LYS A 7 -6.12 -11.08 2.67
N LYS A 8 -6.65 -11.90 3.60
CA LYS A 8 -7.34 -11.40 4.80
C LYS A 8 -6.42 -10.54 5.68
N PHE A 9 -5.18 -10.96 5.87
CA PHE A 9 -4.21 -10.21 6.65
C PHE A 9 -3.87 -8.86 6.00
N LEU A 10 -3.68 -8.81 4.67
CA LEU A 10 -3.41 -7.58 3.92
C LEU A 10 -4.55 -6.55 4.08
N ILE A 11 -5.80 -7.00 4.02
CA ILE A 11 -6.96 -6.13 4.24
C ILE A 11 -6.97 -5.57 5.67
N ALA A 12 -6.70 -6.42 6.66
CA ALA A 12 -6.67 -6.01 8.06
C ALA A 12 -5.54 -5.01 8.33
N CYS A 13 -4.32 -5.28 7.84
CA CYS A 13 -3.17 -4.40 8.06
C CYS A 13 -3.34 -3.06 7.33
N ASN A 14 -3.92 -3.05 6.14
CA ASN A 14 -4.21 -1.81 5.42
C ASN A 14 -5.22 -0.93 6.17
N LYS A 15 -6.30 -1.51 6.71
CA LYS A 15 -7.30 -0.78 7.51
C LYS A 15 -6.74 -0.22 8.80
N ALA A 16 -5.84 -0.94 9.46
CA ALA A 16 -5.18 -0.50 10.69
C ALA A 16 -3.97 0.43 10.43
N GLY A 17 -3.47 0.48 9.20
CA GLY A 17 -2.27 1.21 8.82
C GLY A 17 -2.57 2.59 8.22
N TYR A 18 -1.88 2.91 7.12
CA TYR A 18 -1.98 4.22 6.46
C TYR A 18 -3.42 4.63 6.12
N ALA A 19 -4.23 3.68 5.64
CA ALA A 19 -5.60 3.96 5.23
C ALA A 19 -6.51 4.32 6.42
N GLY A 20 -6.21 3.82 7.62
CA GLY A 20 -6.98 4.05 8.85
C GLY A 20 -6.69 5.38 9.56
N GLY A 21 -5.57 6.04 9.26
CA GLY A 21 -5.24 7.35 9.83
C GLY A 21 -4.90 7.32 11.33
N GLU A 22 -4.14 6.31 11.77
CA GLU A 22 -3.64 6.24 13.15
C GLU A 22 -2.16 6.66 13.24
N GLU A 23 -1.83 7.87 12.75
CA GLU A 23 -0.44 8.34 12.63
C GLU A 23 0.33 8.35 13.95
N LYS A 24 -0.38 8.44 15.09
CA LYS A 24 0.22 8.38 16.44
C LYS A 24 0.90 7.05 16.76
N LYS A 25 0.57 5.97 16.05
CA LYS A 25 1.18 4.65 16.23
C LYS A 25 2.38 4.42 15.31
N TRP A 26 2.70 5.38 14.44
CA TRP A 26 3.79 5.24 13.48
C TRP A 26 5.12 5.54 14.16
N ILE A 27 6.12 4.75 13.83
CA ILE A 27 7.45 4.82 14.42
C ILE A 27 8.34 5.57 13.45
N LYS A 28 8.99 6.65 13.91
CA LYS A 28 10.05 7.32 13.14
C LYS A 28 11.37 6.61 13.41
N GLU A 29 11.93 6.04 12.35
CA GLU A 29 13.17 5.28 12.41
C GLU A 29 14.37 6.22 12.33
N ARG A 30 15.54 5.72 12.78
CA ARG A 30 16.79 6.49 12.79
C ARG A 30 17.30 6.83 11.39
N ASP A 31 16.94 6.04 10.38
CA ASP A 31 17.31 6.27 8.99
C ASP A 31 16.40 7.30 8.29
N GLY A 32 15.44 7.89 9.01
CA GLY A 32 14.48 8.86 8.48
C GLY A 32 13.24 8.22 7.84
N SER A 33 13.13 6.90 7.83
CA SER A 33 11.89 6.22 7.43
C SER A 33 10.81 6.27 8.51
N THR A 34 9.60 5.91 8.12
CA THR A 34 8.45 5.77 8.99
C THR A 34 7.92 4.35 8.89
N THR A 35 7.81 3.67 10.02
CA THR A 35 7.29 2.30 10.11
C THR A 35 5.88 2.31 10.69
N ILE A 36 4.98 1.59 10.04
CA ILE A 36 3.63 1.27 10.50
C ILE A 36 3.60 -0.23 10.82
N PRO A 37 3.85 -0.62 12.08
CA PRO A 37 3.81 -2.02 12.46
C PRO A 37 2.36 -2.48 12.62
N PHE A 38 2.08 -3.72 12.22
CA PHE A 38 0.80 -4.36 12.53
C PHE A 38 1.02 -5.86 12.78
N LYS A 39 0.27 -6.40 13.74
CA LYS A 39 0.38 -7.80 14.15
C LYS A 39 -1.00 -8.39 14.38
N LEU A 40 -1.23 -9.58 13.83
CA LEU A 40 -2.45 -10.36 14.03
C LEU A 40 -2.09 -11.85 14.15
N GLY A 41 -2.09 -12.36 15.37
CA GLY A 41 -1.64 -13.72 15.66
C GLY A 41 -0.17 -13.93 15.29
N ASP A 42 0.10 -14.96 14.50
CA ASP A 42 1.44 -15.31 13.99
C ASP A 42 1.89 -14.45 12.79
N CYS A 43 1.01 -13.60 12.25
CA CYS A 43 1.29 -12.73 11.13
C CYS A 43 1.67 -11.33 11.60
N GLU A 44 2.69 -10.76 10.98
CA GLU A 44 3.19 -9.40 11.24
C GLU A 44 3.41 -8.69 9.91
N SER A 45 3.10 -7.40 9.82
CA SER A 45 3.51 -6.54 8.73
C SER A 45 4.39 -5.41 9.21
N HIS A 46 5.37 -5.12 8.37
CA HIS A 46 6.26 -3.99 8.50
C HIS A 46 6.10 -3.13 7.24
N ASP A 47 5.19 -2.16 7.30
CA ASP A 47 5.07 -1.15 6.26
C ASP A 47 6.01 0.01 6.58
N ASN A 48 6.98 0.27 5.71
CA ASN A 48 8.06 1.20 5.97
C ASN A 48 8.33 2.04 4.73
N PHE A 49 8.28 3.35 4.90
CA PHE A 49 8.43 4.30 3.81
C PHE A 49 9.29 5.50 4.19
N PHE A 50 9.91 6.10 3.18
CA PHE A 50 10.68 7.32 3.25
C PHE A 50 9.92 8.47 2.59
N GLY A 51 10.21 9.68 3.05
CA GLY A 51 9.71 10.91 2.46
C GLY A 51 8.26 11.20 2.82
N GLY A 52 7.53 11.71 1.84
CA GLY A 52 6.14 12.13 1.95
C GLY A 52 5.63 12.56 0.59
N GLU A 53 6.33 13.51 -0.04
CA GLU A 53 6.16 13.85 -1.46
C GLU A 53 7.52 14.21 -2.09
N PRO A 54 8.04 13.39 -3.02
CA PRO A 54 7.58 12.03 -3.32
C PRO A 54 7.85 11.08 -2.13
N TYR A 55 7.30 9.87 -2.21
CA TYR A 55 7.54 8.82 -1.21
C TYR A 55 7.89 7.50 -1.87
N GLY A 56 8.62 6.67 -1.12
CA GLY A 56 8.97 5.32 -1.53
C GLY A 56 9.03 4.39 -0.32
N GLY A 57 8.53 3.17 -0.47
CA GLY A 57 8.44 2.27 0.66
C GLY A 57 8.22 0.82 0.28
N ARG A 58 8.09 0.00 1.32
CA ARG A 58 7.79 -1.42 1.23
C ARG A 58 6.90 -1.87 2.36
N THR A 59 5.99 -2.79 2.05
CA THR A 59 5.29 -3.59 3.04
C THR A 59 5.86 -5.00 3.00
N VAL A 60 6.42 -5.46 4.12
CA VAL A 60 6.86 -6.85 4.30
C VAL A 60 5.86 -7.55 5.21
N VAL A 61 5.38 -8.72 4.81
CA VAL A 61 4.58 -9.60 5.66
C VAL A 61 5.43 -10.78 6.10
N SER A 62 5.46 -11.01 7.40
CA SER A 62 6.13 -12.13 8.05
C SER A 62 5.10 -13.07 8.68
N TYR A 63 5.37 -14.37 8.62
CA TYR A 63 4.58 -15.41 9.29
C TYR A 63 5.49 -16.25 10.17
N LYS A 64 5.18 -16.34 11.47
CA LYS A 64 6.03 -17.01 12.48
C LYS A 64 7.49 -16.52 12.44
N GLY A 65 7.66 -15.21 12.36
CA GLY A 65 8.97 -14.55 12.35
C GLY A 65 9.75 -14.64 11.03
N LYS A 66 9.20 -15.25 9.97
CA LYS A 66 9.86 -15.36 8.66
C LYS A 66 9.16 -14.47 7.62
N PRO A 67 9.88 -13.61 6.88
CA PRO A 67 9.31 -12.88 5.75
C PRO A 67 8.80 -13.84 4.69
N VAL A 68 7.58 -13.64 4.23
CA VAL A 68 6.91 -14.52 3.26
C VAL A 68 6.37 -13.75 2.06
N TRP A 69 6.09 -12.46 2.19
CA TRP A 69 5.57 -11.64 1.11
C TRP A 69 6.07 -10.21 1.18
N ILE A 70 6.22 -9.56 0.03
CA ILE A 70 6.64 -8.17 -0.08
C ILE A 70 5.83 -7.43 -1.13
N MET A 71 5.58 -6.15 -0.88
CA MET A 71 5.22 -5.14 -1.87
C MET A 71 6.17 -3.96 -1.74
N VAL A 72 6.71 -3.48 -2.84
CA VAL A 72 7.43 -2.21 -2.92
C VAL A 72 6.58 -1.21 -3.68
N TYR A 73 6.69 0.07 -3.33
CA TYR A 73 5.90 1.13 -3.93
C TYR A 73 6.65 2.45 -3.96
N TYR A 74 6.32 3.29 -4.95
CA TYR A 74 6.81 4.65 -5.07
C TYR A 74 5.71 5.53 -5.65
N GLY A 75 5.50 6.71 -5.08
CA GLY A 75 4.46 7.63 -5.51
C GLY A 75 4.86 9.09 -5.42
N TRP A 76 4.15 9.90 -6.20
CA TRP A 76 4.38 11.34 -6.32
C TRP A 76 3.08 12.08 -6.67
N VAL A 77 3.07 13.36 -6.34
CA VAL A 77 2.03 14.36 -6.61
C VAL A 77 2.60 15.38 -7.59
N ALA A 78 1.80 15.77 -8.58
CA ALA A 78 2.22 16.71 -9.60
C ALA A 78 2.59 18.07 -8.98
N GLU A 79 3.57 18.75 -9.58
CA GLU A 79 4.02 20.06 -9.11
C GLU A 79 2.87 21.08 -9.06
N GLY A 80 2.84 21.89 -8.00
CA GLY A 80 1.81 22.90 -7.77
C GLY A 80 0.47 22.36 -7.27
N ILE A 81 0.34 21.05 -7.05
CA ILE A 81 -0.87 20.44 -6.47
C ILE A 81 -0.73 20.33 -4.95
N GLN A 82 -1.79 20.68 -4.22
CA GLN A 82 -1.86 20.47 -2.78
C GLN A 82 -1.99 18.97 -2.48
N THR A 83 -1.18 18.47 -1.55
CA THR A 83 -1.11 17.03 -1.23
C THR A 83 -2.28 16.54 -0.37
N ASP A 84 -2.84 17.38 0.51
CA ASP A 84 -3.88 16.97 1.46
C ASP A 84 -5.15 16.41 0.78
N PRO A 85 -5.73 17.05 -0.26
CA PRO A 85 -6.88 16.48 -0.99
C PRO A 85 -6.55 15.16 -1.67
N VAL A 86 -5.34 15.05 -2.24
CA VAL A 86 -4.86 13.82 -2.90
C VAL A 86 -4.77 12.67 -1.90
N TYR A 87 -4.15 12.90 -0.73
CA TYR A 87 -4.01 11.88 0.29
C TYR A 87 -5.33 11.53 0.99
N LYS A 88 -6.29 12.47 1.03
CA LYS A 88 -7.64 12.17 1.48
C LYS A 88 -8.35 11.16 0.57
N ILE A 89 -8.44 11.41 -0.74
CA ILE A 89 -9.06 10.46 -1.67
C ILE A 89 -8.26 9.15 -1.74
N LEU A 90 -6.92 9.21 -1.70
CA LEU A 90 -6.07 8.02 -1.67
C LEU A 90 -6.40 7.11 -0.48
N ARG A 91 -6.47 7.66 0.75
CA ARG A 91 -6.88 6.88 1.93
C ARG A 91 -8.29 6.31 1.76
N GLY A 92 -9.21 7.10 1.21
CA GLY A 92 -10.55 6.62 0.86
C GLY A 92 -10.54 5.43 -0.10
N ALA A 93 -9.71 5.48 -1.14
CA ALA A 93 -9.55 4.37 -2.08
C ALA A 93 -8.93 3.14 -1.41
N LEU A 94 -7.87 3.31 -0.62
CA LEU A 94 -7.20 2.22 0.09
C LEU A 94 -8.13 1.54 1.10
N MET A 95 -9.03 2.27 1.76
CA MET A 95 -10.04 1.67 2.65
C MET A 95 -11.04 0.77 1.92
N ARG A 96 -11.15 0.88 0.59
CA ARG A 96 -12.03 0.11 -0.30
C ARG A 96 -11.27 -0.96 -1.09
N MET A 97 -10.15 -1.42 -0.55
CA MET A 97 -9.34 -2.51 -1.09
C MET A 97 -10.19 -3.76 -1.42
N PRO A 98 -10.11 -4.30 -2.66
CA PRO A 98 -10.85 -5.49 -3.05
C PRO A 98 -10.38 -6.75 -2.33
N GLU A 99 -11.30 -7.64 -1.95
CA GLU A 99 -10.96 -8.87 -1.22
C GLU A 99 -10.13 -9.85 -2.06
N ASP A 100 -10.40 -9.93 -3.36
CA ASP A 100 -9.71 -10.84 -4.26
C ASP A 100 -8.29 -10.38 -4.64
N THR A 101 -8.06 -9.07 -4.64
CA THR A 101 -6.79 -8.44 -5.05
C THR A 101 -6.41 -7.33 -4.07
N PRO A 102 -6.08 -7.67 -2.81
CA PRO A 102 -5.87 -6.69 -1.75
C PRO A 102 -4.47 -6.08 -1.79
N PHE A 103 -4.14 -5.43 -2.91
CA PHE A 103 -2.84 -4.78 -3.11
C PHE A 103 -2.90 -3.31 -2.71
N ARG A 104 -3.93 -2.62 -3.22
CA ARG A 104 -4.20 -1.20 -2.98
C ARG A 104 -5.72 -0.94 -3.04
N GLY A 105 -6.19 0.17 -3.60
CA GLY A 105 -7.61 0.50 -3.72
C GLY A 105 -8.36 -0.24 -4.85
N PRO A 106 -9.66 0.02 -5.02
CA PRO A 106 -10.50 -0.60 -6.05
C PRO A 106 -10.09 -0.15 -7.47
N LYS A 107 -10.66 -0.74 -8.53
CA LYS A 107 -10.34 -0.31 -9.91
C LYS A 107 -10.61 1.17 -10.14
N GLN A 108 -11.65 1.71 -9.52
CA GLN A 108 -12.01 3.11 -9.59
C GLN A 108 -12.70 3.56 -8.28
N TYR A 109 -12.46 4.80 -7.87
CA TYR A 109 -13.13 5.46 -6.76
C TYR A 109 -13.15 6.98 -7.01
N THR A 110 -14.30 7.63 -6.80
CA THR A 110 -14.45 9.07 -7.02
C THR A 110 -14.88 9.74 -5.72
N GLU A 111 -14.30 10.90 -5.44
CA GLU A 111 -14.67 11.75 -4.31
C GLU A 111 -14.61 13.23 -4.73
N GLY A 112 -15.77 13.86 -4.88
CA GLY A 112 -15.86 15.22 -5.42
C GLY A 112 -15.40 15.28 -6.89
N THR A 113 -14.45 16.16 -7.18
CA THR A 113 -13.84 16.35 -8.52
C THR A 113 -12.72 15.37 -8.81
N LEU A 114 -12.27 14.60 -7.81
CA LEU A 114 -11.13 13.72 -7.90
C LEU A 114 -11.56 12.29 -8.25
N THR A 115 -10.86 11.68 -9.20
CA THR A 115 -11.04 10.27 -9.57
C THR A 115 -9.74 9.51 -9.36
N TYR A 116 -9.79 8.50 -8.51
CA TYR A 116 -8.76 7.49 -8.33
C TYR A 116 -9.01 6.31 -9.28
N ASP A 117 -7.98 5.89 -9.99
CA ASP A 117 -7.98 4.70 -10.85
C ASP A 117 -6.82 3.77 -10.47
N ASN A 118 -7.08 2.47 -10.44
CA ASN A 118 -6.06 1.46 -10.17
C ASN A 118 -6.09 0.37 -11.23
N LYS A 119 -4.93 0.06 -11.79
CA LYS A 119 -4.74 -1.02 -12.76
C LYS A 119 -3.62 -1.92 -12.29
N TRP A 120 -3.83 -3.23 -12.38
CA TRP A 120 -2.83 -4.22 -11.99
C TRP A 120 -2.87 -5.44 -12.90
N ILE A 121 -1.77 -6.19 -12.87
CA ILE A 121 -1.62 -7.49 -13.49
C ILE A 121 -1.14 -8.50 -12.45
N GLY A 122 -1.49 -9.77 -12.66
CA GLY A 122 -1.12 -10.85 -11.76
C GLY A 122 -2.03 -11.01 -10.55
N ASP A 123 -1.59 -11.81 -9.58
CA ASP A 123 -2.28 -12.10 -8.33
C ASP A 123 -1.33 -11.95 -7.14
N VAL A 124 -1.78 -12.33 -5.94
CA VAL A 124 -0.95 -12.22 -4.72
C VAL A 124 0.37 -12.99 -4.82
N ASP A 125 0.52 -13.94 -5.76
CA ASP A 125 1.79 -14.61 -5.96
C ASP A 125 2.88 -13.72 -6.52
N ARG A 126 2.51 -12.91 -7.51
CA ARG A 126 3.37 -11.98 -8.22
C ARG A 126 2.49 -10.99 -8.98
N PHE A 127 2.61 -9.71 -8.66
CA PHE A 127 1.80 -8.65 -9.23
C PHE A 127 2.60 -7.38 -9.46
N SER A 128 2.07 -6.54 -10.32
CA SER A 128 2.45 -5.13 -10.42
C SER A 128 1.22 -4.31 -10.76
N GLY A 129 1.24 -3.04 -10.38
CA GLY A 129 0.15 -2.14 -10.66
C GLY A 129 0.53 -0.68 -10.55
N GLU A 130 -0.45 0.14 -10.89
CA GLU A 130 -0.34 1.58 -10.97
C GLU A 130 -1.64 2.22 -10.51
N GLU A 131 -1.51 3.14 -9.57
CA GLU A 131 -2.58 4.01 -9.10
C GLU A 131 -2.40 5.39 -9.70
N ARG A 132 -3.51 6.02 -10.06
CA ARG A 132 -3.56 7.40 -10.54
C ARG A 132 -4.67 8.14 -9.83
N ILE A 133 -4.48 9.43 -9.58
CA ILE A 133 -5.58 10.33 -9.24
C ILE A 133 -5.60 11.45 -10.28
N THR A 134 -6.79 11.73 -10.78
CA THR A 134 -7.05 12.78 -11.76
C THR A 134 -8.05 13.79 -11.23
N GLU A 135 -7.90 15.04 -11.65
CA GLU A 135 -8.89 16.10 -11.47
C GLU A 135 -9.16 16.74 -12.82
N SER A 136 -10.43 16.76 -13.26
CA SER A 136 -10.80 17.25 -14.60
C SER A 136 -9.92 16.65 -15.71
N GLU A 137 -9.73 15.33 -15.67
CA GLU A 137 -8.87 14.54 -16.60
C GLU A 137 -7.35 14.81 -16.51
N LYS A 138 -6.91 15.78 -15.71
CA LYS A 138 -5.49 16.05 -15.48
C LYS A 138 -4.93 15.07 -14.44
N LEU A 139 -3.84 14.39 -14.77
CA LEU A 139 -3.10 13.56 -13.82
C LEU A 139 -2.44 14.43 -12.74
N ILE A 140 -2.81 14.22 -11.48
CA ILE A 140 -2.28 14.98 -10.35
C ILE A 140 -1.52 14.12 -9.33
N TYR A 141 -1.64 12.80 -9.42
CA TYR A 141 -0.87 11.87 -8.60
C TYR A 141 -0.71 10.53 -9.30
N LYS A 142 0.41 9.87 -9.02
CA LYS A 142 0.69 8.53 -9.52
C LYS A 142 1.51 7.74 -8.50
N ALA A 143 1.19 6.46 -8.36
CA ALA A 143 2.07 5.52 -7.68
C ALA A 143 2.19 4.21 -8.46
N ASN A 144 3.38 3.63 -8.45
CA ASN A 144 3.64 2.30 -8.97
C ASN A 144 3.94 1.35 -7.81
N TYR A 145 3.47 0.13 -7.91
CA TYR A 145 3.70 -0.91 -6.91
C TYR A 145 3.92 -2.27 -7.56
N MET A 146 4.71 -3.12 -6.91
CA MET A 146 4.92 -4.49 -7.33
C MET A 146 5.31 -5.37 -6.15
N GLY A 147 5.03 -6.66 -6.24
CA GLY A 147 5.24 -7.56 -5.13
C GLY A 147 4.90 -9.00 -5.41
N GLY A 148 4.96 -9.80 -4.37
CA GLY A 148 4.68 -11.23 -4.41
C GLY A 148 5.27 -11.96 -3.22
N TRP A 149 5.19 -13.29 -3.25
CA TRP A 149 5.86 -14.10 -2.24
C TRP A 149 7.37 -14.03 -2.38
N VAL A 150 8.05 -14.08 -1.24
CA VAL A 150 9.49 -14.22 -1.13
C VAL A 150 9.84 -15.53 -0.43
N ASP A 151 11.10 -15.97 -0.56
CA ASP A 151 11.63 -17.15 0.14
C ASP A 151 10.83 -18.45 -0.08
N LYS A 152 10.17 -18.58 -1.25
CA LYS A 152 9.48 -19.83 -1.63
C LYS A 152 10.44 -21.01 -1.83
N ARG A 153 11.72 -20.71 -2.10
CA ARG A 153 12.84 -21.65 -2.27
C ARG A 153 14.09 -20.97 -1.73
N GLY A 154 14.96 -21.72 -1.06
CA GLY A 154 16.23 -21.20 -0.56
C GLY A 154 17.05 -20.59 -1.69
N GLY A 155 17.44 -19.33 -1.53
CA GLY A 155 18.18 -18.56 -2.53
C GLY A 155 19.66 -18.36 -2.21
N VAL A 156 20.03 -18.50 -0.93
CA VAL A 156 21.39 -18.46 -0.35
C VAL A 156 21.39 -19.25 0.95
#